data_AF-A0A7Y4VNW8-F1
#
_entry.id   AF-A0A7Y4VNW8-F1
#
_cell.length_a   1.000
_cell.length_b   1.000
_cell.length_c   1.000
_cell.angle_alpha   90.00
_cell.angle_beta   90.00
_cell.angle_gamma   90.00
#
_symmetry.space_group_name_H-M   'P 1'
#
loop_
_entity.id
_entity.type
_entity.pdbx_description
1 polymer ?
#
loop_
_entity_poly.entity_id
_entity_poly.type
_entity_poly.pdbx_seq_one_letter_code
_entity_poly.pdbx_strand_id
1 'polypeptide(L)'
;MNILRKDNHFRFSAQKFMLLLLIISFSCEKNEETNCPIGNLVLDEVTIDSKNYLLTTTGEIFLKEEGNCLFYQTYFDPDFIKDNYVFLNNTIYTNIDEDQLIRVKNNLNEDFENHTNFVNLFISSLADTSDNWTDFVLQSPANPLIADYVELRKCILNNTCTFDDNRIDLVSDPVVPTNACLKFFAEAPLPSMVTSKSSIENTLLFVDKSDEIWFEADYYIDKGMPLTILDLENKWFDEAPGIRLIFMNNQHLAVELKYGGKPTYRQPAGQEVIFPIKQWVRVKVYFLMDDQKDGKIKVWQDGILIIDAQGKTLPTYNSVQTSMEVGISATGQESVIYMDNIKSKVVHN
;
A
#
# COMPACT_ATOMS: atom_id res chain seq x y z
N MET A 1 11.00 -16.91 12.03
CA MET A 1 11.41 -17.49 10.73
C MET A 1 10.69 -16.66 9.66
N ASN A 2 11.36 -15.67 9.06
CA ASN A 2 10.75 -14.79 8.04
C ASN A 2 10.90 -15.45 6.69
N ILE A 3 9.85 -16.14 6.27
CA ILE A 3 9.89 -17.02 5.11
C ILE A 3 9.68 -16.24 3.80
N LEU A 4 9.24 -14.98 3.85
CA LEU A 4 8.70 -14.28 2.67
C LEU A 4 9.52 -13.09 2.15
N ARG A 5 10.82 -13.00 2.42
CA ARG A 5 11.64 -11.97 1.76
C ARG A 5 13.02 -12.48 1.36
N LYS A 6 13.24 -12.65 0.05
CA LYS A 6 14.49 -12.17 -0.54
C LYS A 6 14.49 -10.66 -0.31
N ASP A 7 15.37 -10.18 0.55
CA ASP A 7 15.64 -8.76 0.68
C ASP A 7 16.29 -8.29 -0.64
N ASN A 8 15.47 -8.12 -1.69
CA ASN A 8 15.81 -7.35 -2.87
C ASN A 8 15.81 -5.89 -2.42
N HIS A 9 16.90 -5.51 -1.75
CA HIS A 9 17.22 -4.13 -1.45
C HIS A 9 17.44 -3.39 -2.77
N PHE A 10 16.36 -2.88 -3.36
CA PHE A 10 16.45 -1.60 -4.04
C PHE A 10 16.98 -0.62 -2.99
N ARG A 11 18.19 -0.11 -3.25
CA ARG A 11 18.84 0.86 -2.36
C ARG A 11 17.97 2.11 -2.31
N PHE A 12 17.16 2.23 -1.26
CA PHE A 12 16.49 3.47 -0.92
C PHE A 12 17.55 4.55 -0.69
N SER A 13 17.64 5.49 -1.63
CA SER A 13 18.41 6.73 -1.45
C SER A 13 17.59 7.69 -0.59
N ALA A 14 17.49 7.38 0.70
CA ALA A 14 16.99 8.33 1.68
C ALA A 14 18.16 9.22 2.13
N GLN A 15 18.56 10.21 1.31
CA GLN A 15 19.45 11.29 1.78
C GLN A 15 19.51 12.48 0.81
N LYS A 16 18.72 13.52 1.09
CA LYS A 16 19.13 14.90 0.83
C LYS A 16 18.73 15.79 2.02
N PHE A 17 19.50 15.72 3.10
CA PHE A 17 19.76 16.89 3.94
C PHE A 17 21.18 16.83 4.51
N MET A 18 21.99 17.72 3.96
CA MET A 18 23.32 18.24 4.32
C MET A 18 23.84 17.92 5.74
N LEU A 19 24.91 17.12 5.83
CA LEU A 19 25.99 17.35 6.78
C LEU A 19 27.33 17.21 6.06
N LEU A 20 28.08 18.32 6.06
CA LEU A 20 29.34 18.52 5.35
C LEU A 20 30.47 17.74 6.03
N LEU A 21 31.02 16.72 5.38
CA LEU A 21 32.35 16.20 5.70
C LEU A 21 33.03 15.65 4.44
N LEU A 22 34.14 16.30 4.07
CA LEU A 22 34.99 15.98 2.93
C LEU A 22 35.45 14.52 2.95
N ILE A 23 34.99 13.73 1.99
CA ILE A 23 35.77 12.64 1.38
C ILE A 23 35.60 12.79 -0.13
N ILE A 24 36.69 13.16 -0.81
CA ILE A 24 36.79 13.16 -2.26
C ILE A 24 36.89 11.70 -2.69
N SER A 25 35.76 11.08 -3.01
CA SER A 25 35.69 9.87 -3.81
C SER A 25 35.13 10.25 -5.18
N PHE A 26 35.86 9.87 -6.23
CA PHE A 26 35.44 9.96 -7.62
C PHE A 26 34.13 9.16 -7.82
N SER A 27 32.99 9.80 -7.61
CA SER A 27 31.74 9.37 -8.21
C SER A 27 31.74 9.94 -9.62
N CYS A 28 31.94 9.10 -10.64
CA CYS A 28 31.55 9.45 -12.00
C CYS A 28 30.03 9.61 -12.00
N GLU A 29 29.52 10.78 -11.63
CA GLU A 29 28.18 11.19 -12.03
C GLU A 29 28.20 11.22 -13.56
N LYS A 30 27.65 10.18 -14.19
CA LYS A 30 27.25 10.24 -15.60
C LYS A 30 26.12 11.25 -15.71
N ASN A 31 26.46 12.55 -15.75
CA ASN A 31 25.63 13.54 -16.42
C ASN A 31 25.82 13.33 -17.93
N GLU A 32 25.38 12.18 -18.43
CA GLU A 32 25.25 11.98 -19.87
C GLU A 32 23.96 12.69 -20.27
N GLU A 33 24.10 13.91 -20.78
CA GLU A 33 23.04 14.53 -21.58
C GLU A 33 22.69 13.54 -22.69
N THR A 34 21.50 12.97 -22.62
CA THR A 34 21.00 12.03 -23.61
C THR A 34 19.82 12.67 -24.31
N ASN A 35 19.65 12.33 -25.59
CA ASN A 35 18.42 12.66 -26.29
C ASN A 35 17.25 12.08 -25.49
N CYS A 36 16.20 12.88 -25.30
CA CYS A 36 15.00 12.42 -24.61
C CYS A 36 14.48 11.11 -25.22
N PRO A 37 14.01 10.15 -24.40
CA PRO A 37 13.30 8.99 -24.90
C PRO A 37 12.09 9.46 -25.73
N ILE A 38 11.85 8.82 -26.87
CA ILE A 38 10.78 9.18 -27.80
C ILE A 38 9.94 7.97 -28.20
N GLY A 39 8.70 8.22 -28.59
CA GLY A 39 7.79 7.22 -29.13
C GLY A 39 7.48 6.11 -28.12
N ASN A 40 7.56 4.86 -28.58
CA ASN A 40 7.15 3.67 -27.81
C ASN A 40 8.03 3.37 -26.58
N LEU A 41 9.12 4.12 -26.37
CA LEU A 41 9.92 4.00 -25.16
C LEU A 41 9.32 4.77 -23.99
N VAL A 42 8.46 5.76 -24.24
CA VAL A 42 7.80 6.54 -23.19
C VAL A 42 6.54 5.80 -22.75
N LEU A 43 6.53 5.39 -21.48
CA LEU A 43 5.43 4.72 -20.81
C LEU A 43 4.41 5.73 -20.27
N ASP A 44 4.87 6.81 -19.64
CA ASP A 44 4.03 7.90 -19.14
C ASP A 44 4.81 9.22 -19.09
N GLU A 45 4.10 10.36 -19.12
CA GLU A 45 4.66 11.69 -18.88
C GLU A 45 3.93 12.32 -17.68
N VAL A 46 4.69 12.64 -16.64
CA VAL A 46 4.14 13.08 -15.35
C VAL A 46 4.70 14.44 -14.98
N THR A 47 3.83 15.36 -14.59
CA THR A 47 4.24 16.66 -14.05
C THR A 47 4.18 16.64 -12.51
N ILE A 48 5.31 16.89 -11.85
CA ILE A 48 5.43 16.99 -10.39
C ILE A 48 6.17 18.29 -10.07
N ASP A 49 5.60 19.14 -9.22
CA ASP A 49 6.18 20.44 -8.82
C ASP A 49 6.63 21.30 -10.01
N SER A 50 5.79 21.38 -11.05
CA SER A 50 6.05 22.10 -12.31
C SER A 50 7.22 21.56 -13.15
N LYS A 51 7.74 20.37 -12.83
CA LYS A 51 8.74 19.65 -13.63
C LYS A 51 8.10 18.49 -14.36
N ASN A 52 8.52 18.25 -15.60
CA ASN A 52 8.02 17.16 -16.42
C ASN A 52 9.00 15.99 -16.39
N TYR A 53 8.47 14.81 -16.12
CA TYR A 53 9.21 13.57 -16.05
C TYR A 53 8.70 12.61 -17.13
N LEU A 54 9.62 11.96 -17.82
CA LEU A 54 9.32 10.88 -18.76
C LEU A 54 9.64 9.55 -18.07
N LEU A 55 8.64 8.72 -17.86
CA LEU A 55 8.82 7.34 -17.41
C LEU A 55 8.93 6.45 -18.66
N THR A 56 9.93 5.58 -18.72
CA THR A 56 10.14 4.68 -19.85
C THR A 56 9.59 3.27 -19.60
N THR A 57 9.44 2.49 -20.66
CA THR A 57 9.06 1.07 -20.57
C THR A 57 10.13 0.19 -19.92
N THR A 58 11.37 0.67 -19.86
CA THR A 58 12.50 0.04 -19.14
C THR A 58 12.55 0.40 -17.66
N GLY A 59 11.58 1.21 -17.18
CA GLY A 59 11.48 1.61 -15.79
C GLY A 59 12.37 2.78 -15.40
N GLU A 60 12.97 3.51 -16.35
CA GLU A 60 13.81 4.67 -16.07
C GLU A 60 12.96 5.95 -16.09
N ILE A 61 13.27 6.90 -15.21
CA ILE A 61 12.69 8.24 -15.20
C ILE A 61 13.73 9.23 -15.69
N PHE A 62 13.30 10.12 -16.60
CA PHE A 62 14.09 11.25 -17.08
C PHE A 62 13.39 12.57 -16.75
N LEU A 63 14.12 13.53 -16.19
CA LEU A 63 13.67 14.92 -16.08
C LEU A 63 13.84 15.62 -17.43
N LYS A 64 12.76 16.22 -17.94
CA LYS A 64 12.74 16.96 -19.21
C LYS A 64 13.17 18.42 -18.97
N GLU A 65 14.27 18.82 -19.58
CA GLU A 65 14.78 20.19 -19.61
C GLU A 65 14.74 20.74 -21.04
N GLU A 66 15.01 22.04 -21.24
CA GLU A 66 14.84 22.71 -22.54
C GLU A 66 15.67 22.05 -23.67
N GLY A 67 15.02 21.14 -24.41
CA GLY A 67 15.61 20.38 -25.51
C GLY A 67 16.37 19.10 -25.12
N ASN A 68 16.52 18.82 -23.82
CA ASN A 68 17.34 17.72 -23.30
C ASN A 68 16.60 16.92 -22.21
N CYS A 69 17.10 15.72 -21.91
CA CYS A 69 16.63 14.92 -20.79
C CYS A 69 17.78 14.47 -19.89
N LEU A 70 17.57 14.55 -18.58
CA LEU A 70 18.51 14.09 -17.56
C LEU A 70 17.95 12.84 -16.90
N PHE A 71 18.73 11.75 -16.87
CA PHE A 71 18.38 10.58 -16.09
C PHE A 71 18.19 10.97 -14.62
N TYR A 72 17.06 10.57 -14.04
CA TYR A 72 16.70 10.89 -12.67
C TYR A 72 16.90 9.67 -11.76
N GLN A 73 16.20 8.56 -12.07
CA GLN A 73 16.31 7.31 -11.33
C GLN A 73 15.72 6.13 -12.11
N THR A 74 15.97 4.91 -11.63
CA THR A 74 15.18 3.73 -12.01
C THR A 74 13.99 3.64 -11.06
N TYR A 75 12.78 3.64 -11.61
CA TYR A 75 11.49 3.64 -10.90
C TYR A 75 10.89 2.25 -10.71
N PHE A 76 11.13 1.33 -11.64
CA PHE A 76 10.75 -0.08 -11.50
C PHE A 76 11.68 -1.01 -12.29
N ASP A 77 11.63 -2.30 -11.98
CA ASP A 77 12.27 -3.36 -12.75
C ASP A 77 11.29 -3.92 -13.80
N PRO A 78 11.58 -3.80 -15.11
CA PRO A 78 10.69 -4.28 -16.16
C PRO A 78 10.54 -5.80 -16.20
N ASP A 79 11.50 -6.56 -15.65
CA ASP A 79 11.46 -8.03 -15.58
C ASP A 79 10.82 -8.53 -14.28
N PHE A 80 10.36 -7.63 -13.39
CA PHE A 80 9.86 -7.99 -12.07
C PHE A 80 8.82 -9.13 -12.09
N ILE A 81 7.77 -9.02 -12.92
CA ILE A 81 6.69 -10.01 -12.96
C ILE A 81 7.24 -11.38 -13.37
N LYS A 82 8.10 -11.40 -14.40
CA LYS A 82 8.70 -12.62 -14.92
C LYS A 82 9.60 -13.30 -13.89
N ASP A 83 10.30 -12.53 -13.08
CA ASP A 83 11.25 -13.06 -12.10
C ASP A 83 10.55 -13.51 -10.79
N ASN A 84 9.42 -12.90 -10.45
CA ASN A 84 8.75 -13.08 -9.17
C ASN A 84 7.41 -13.83 -9.25
N TYR A 85 6.85 -14.06 -10.44
CA TYR A 85 5.57 -14.74 -10.59
C TYR A 85 5.62 -15.90 -11.60
N VAL A 86 4.87 -16.96 -11.28
CA VAL A 86 4.73 -18.14 -12.12
C VAL A 86 3.24 -18.40 -12.37
N PHE A 87 2.89 -18.58 -13.65
CA PHE A 87 1.52 -18.83 -14.10
C PHE A 87 1.38 -20.30 -14.49
N LEU A 88 0.63 -21.09 -13.70
CA LEU A 88 0.42 -22.52 -13.94
C LEU A 88 -1.07 -22.85 -13.92
N ASN A 89 -1.62 -23.36 -15.02
CA ASN A 89 -3.00 -23.84 -15.10
C ASN A 89 -4.04 -22.84 -14.54
N ASN A 90 -3.98 -21.57 -14.98
CA ASN A 90 -4.82 -20.46 -14.52
C ASN A 90 -4.68 -20.11 -13.03
N THR A 91 -3.60 -20.56 -12.39
CA THR A 91 -3.25 -20.17 -11.03
C THR A 91 -1.95 -19.38 -11.05
N ILE A 92 -1.95 -18.27 -10.33
CA ILE A 92 -0.79 -17.40 -10.18
C ILE A 92 -0.09 -17.75 -8.86
N TYR A 93 1.21 -17.86 -8.91
CA TYR A 93 2.07 -18.10 -7.75
C TYR A 93 3.11 -16.99 -7.67
N THR A 94 3.43 -16.52 -6.47
CA THR A 94 4.65 -15.75 -6.26
C THR A 94 5.80 -16.71 -5.95
N ASN A 95 6.94 -16.40 -6.54
CA ASN A 95 8.21 -17.09 -6.37
C ASN A 95 8.93 -16.47 -5.16
N ILE A 96 9.09 -17.25 -4.10
CA ILE A 96 9.72 -16.76 -2.86
C ILE A 96 11.20 -17.12 -2.83
N ASP A 97 11.54 -18.31 -3.32
CA ASP A 97 12.91 -18.80 -3.44
C ASP A 97 13.02 -19.88 -4.52
N GLU A 98 14.22 -20.36 -4.82
CA GLU A 98 14.46 -21.45 -5.77
C GLU A 98 13.53 -22.64 -5.48
N ASP A 99 12.63 -22.91 -6.42
CA ASP A 99 11.59 -23.96 -6.38
C ASP A 99 10.49 -23.80 -5.31
N GLN A 100 10.36 -22.64 -4.66
CA GLN A 100 9.31 -22.37 -3.68
C GLN A 100 8.26 -21.39 -4.20
N LEU A 101 7.10 -21.95 -4.50
CA LEU A 101 5.92 -21.22 -4.98
C LEU A 101 4.87 -21.15 -3.87
N ILE A 102 4.36 -19.95 -3.61
CA ILE A 102 3.15 -19.73 -2.81
C ILE A 102 2.07 -19.16 -3.72
N ARG A 103 0.85 -19.69 -3.57
CA ARG A 103 -0.29 -19.23 -4.37
C ARG A 103 -0.68 -17.81 -3.95
N VAL A 104 -0.99 -16.96 -4.94
CA VAL A 104 -1.62 -15.66 -4.65
C VAL A 104 -3.02 -15.86 -4.06
N LYS A 105 -3.43 -14.94 -3.21
CA LYS A 105 -4.71 -14.92 -2.49
C LYS A 105 -5.69 -14.03 -3.23
N ASN A 106 -6.64 -14.67 -3.92
CA ASN A 106 -7.72 -13.96 -4.61
C ASN A 106 -8.96 -13.78 -3.74
N ASN A 107 -8.98 -14.39 -2.55
CA ASN A 107 -10.07 -14.25 -1.60
C ASN A 107 -9.48 -14.15 -0.20
N LEU A 108 -10.04 -13.25 0.60
CA LEU A 108 -9.73 -13.06 2.01
C LEU A 108 -11.06 -13.02 2.76
N ASN A 109 -11.14 -13.71 3.89
CA ASN A 109 -12.25 -13.60 4.84
C ASN A 109 -11.67 -13.73 6.25
N GLU A 110 -11.86 -12.70 7.07
CA GLU A 110 -11.29 -12.61 8.41
C GLU A 110 -12.30 -11.95 9.36
N ASP A 111 -12.68 -12.66 10.41
CA ASP A 111 -13.57 -12.22 11.48
C ASP A 111 -12.85 -12.20 12.85
N PHE A 112 -11.56 -12.53 12.89
CA PHE A 112 -10.70 -12.53 14.06
C PHE A 112 -11.08 -13.51 15.20
N GLU A 113 -12.20 -14.22 15.10
CA GLU A 113 -12.76 -15.03 16.19
C GLU A 113 -11.95 -16.30 16.49
N ASN A 114 -11.18 -16.79 15.51
CA ASN A 114 -10.43 -18.05 15.64
C ASN A 114 -8.98 -17.85 16.12
N HIS A 115 -8.59 -16.61 16.40
CA HIS A 115 -7.22 -16.27 16.78
C HIS A 115 -7.11 -16.12 18.30
N THR A 116 -6.05 -16.68 18.88
CA THR A 116 -5.80 -16.58 20.34
C THR A 116 -4.83 -15.47 20.70
N ASN A 117 -4.05 -15.00 19.73
CA ASN A 117 -3.12 -13.89 19.88
C ASN A 117 -2.85 -13.24 18.50
N PHE A 118 -2.29 -12.04 18.51
CA PHE A 118 -1.99 -11.26 17.30
C PHE A 118 -1.02 -11.94 16.33
N VAL A 119 0.01 -12.64 16.82
CA VAL A 119 1.04 -13.26 15.96
C VAL A 119 0.45 -14.40 15.13
N ASN A 120 -0.58 -15.07 15.63
CA ASN A 120 -1.26 -16.16 14.91
C ASN A 120 -2.07 -15.69 13.68
N LEU A 121 -2.24 -14.38 13.48
CA LEU A 121 -2.90 -13.85 12.29
C LEU A 121 -2.07 -14.04 11.01
N PHE A 122 -0.76 -14.24 11.18
CA PHE A 122 0.21 -14.17 10.09
C PHE A 122 0.65 -15.56 9.64
N ILE A 123 0.75 -15.74 8.33
CA ILE A 123 1.33 -16.93 7.71
C ILE A 123 2.76 -17.11 8.24
N SER A 124 2.95 -18.14 9.07
CA SER A 124 4.24 -18.44 9.70
C SER A 124 5.03 -19.55 8.99
N SER A 125 4.45 -20.20 7.97
CA SER A 125 5.03 -21.34 7.27
C SER A 125 4.56 -21.43 5.82
N LEU A 126 5.38 -21.95 4.90
CA LEU A 126 4.90 -22.29 3.54
C LEU A 126 4.03 -23.56 3.52
N ALA A 127 4.17 -24.41 4.54
CA ALA A 127 3.37 -25.62 4.63
C ALA A 127 1.91 -25.33 5.02
N ASP A 128 1.67 -24.20 5.68
CA ASP A 128 0.34 -23.74 6.06
C ASP A 128 0.18 -22.27 5.73
N THR A 129 -0.57 -22.03 4.66
CA THR A 129 -0.89 -20.69 4.15
C THR A 129 -2.38 -20.43 4.27
N SER A 130 -3.04 -21.07 5.24
CA SER A 130 -4.48 -20.90 5.46
C SER A 130 -4.83 -19.48 5.92
N ASP A 131 -3.97 -18.87 6.74
CA ASP A 131 -4.10 -17.48 7.16
C ASP A 131 -4.03 -16.49 5.99
N ASN A 132 -4.47 -15.27 6.26
CA ASN A 132 -4.63 -14.22 5.25
C ASN A 132 -3.56 -13.16 5.29
N TRP A 133 -2.85 -12.97 6.41
CA TRP A 133 -1.93 -11.85 6.58
C TRP A 133 -0.49 -12.34 6.48
N THR A 134 0.37 -11.51 5.89
CA THR A 134 1.79 -11.84 5.72
C THR A 134 2.69 -10.90 6.49
N ASP A 135 2.21 -9.68 6.74
CA ASP A 135 3.06 -8.62 7.23
C ASP A 135 2.23 -7.54 7.97
N PHE A 136 2.89 -6.65 8.69
CA PHE A 136 2.32 -5.46 9.32
C PHE A 136 3.35 -4.32 9.35
N VAL A 137 2.86 -3.08 9.49
CA VAL A 137 3.70 -1.87 9.54
C VAL A 137 3.38 -1.06 10.79
N LEU A 138 4.43 -0.73 11.55
CA LEU A 138 4.39 0.09 12.76
C LEU A 138 5.37 1.27 12.62
N GLN A 139 5.13 2.16 11.67
CA GLN A 139 5.97 3.34 11.50
C GLN A 139 5.57 4.41 12.52
N SER A 140 6.49 4.81 13.37
CA SER A 140 6.16 5.58 14.57
C SER A 140 7.33 6.46 15.05
N PRO A 141 7.12 7.38 16.01
CA PRO A 141 8.23 8.14 16.61
C PRO A 141 9.36 7.28 17.17
N ALA A 142 9.07 6.10 17.74
CA ALA A 142 10.08 5.17 18.24
C ALA A 142 10.77 4.39 17.10
N ASN A 143 10.05 4.13 16.00
CA ASN A 143 10.55 3.38 14.84
C ASN A 143 10.29 4.16 13.52
N PRO A 144 10.99 5.30 13.31
CA PRO A 144 10.64 6.23 12.25
C PRO A 144 11.11 5.79 10.86
N LEU A 145 12.17 4.97 10.79
CA LEU A 145 12.77 4.51 9.52
C LEU A 145 12.27 3.12 9.14
N ILE A 146 12.38 2.80 7.84
CA ILE A 146 12.03 1.48 7.29
C ILE A 146 12.76 0.36 8.02
N ALA A 147 14.06 0.52 8.26
CA ALA A 147 14.86 -0.50 8.94
C ALA A 147 14.35 -0.78 10.36
N ASP A 148 13.95 0.28 11.10
CA ASP A 148 13.54 0.20 12.50
C ASP A 148 12.24 -0.61 12.64
N TYR A 149 11.18 -0.22 11.92
CA TYR A 149 9.90 -0.93 12.04
C TYR A 149 9.94 -2.32 11.40
N VAL A 150 10.84 -2.57 10.44
CA VAL A 150 11.11 -3.92 9.93
C VAL A 150 11.76 -4.77 11.03
N GLU A 151 12.73 -4.26 11.76
CA GLU A 151 13.35 -4.97 12.90
C GLU A 151 12.34 -5.25 14.01
N LEU A 152 11.56 -4.24 14.41
CA LEU A 152 10.50 -4.37 15.42
C LEU A 152 9.51 -5.48 15.04
N ARG A 153 9.02 -5.46 13.81
CA ARG A 153 8.15 -6.52 13.30
C ARG A 153 8.78 -7.89 13.42
N LYS A 154 10.05 -8.04 12.98
CA LYS A 154 10.74 -9.34 13.04
C LYS A 154 10.81 -9.84 14.48
N CYS A 155 11.06 -8.97 15.45
CA CYS A 155 11.13 -9.38 16.85
C CYS A 155 9.75 -9.74 17.42
N ILE A 156 8.67 -9.01 17.07
CA ILE A 156 7.29 -9.32 17.48
C ILE A 156 6.85 -10.67 16.91
N LEU A 157 7.03 -10.90 15.60
CA LEU A 157 6.66 -12.17 14.95
C LEU A 157 7.45 -13.37 15.50
N ASN A 158 8.66 -13.14 16.01
CA ASN A 158 9.45 -14.17 16.68
C ASN A 158 9.17 -14.29 18.18
N ASN A 159 8.21 -13.52 18.73
CA ASN A 159 7.88 -13.46 20.15
C ASN A 159 9.09 -13.10 21.06
N THR A 160 10.02 -12.27 20.57
CA THR A 160 11.21 -11.85 21.32
C THR A 160 11.11 -10.43 21.88
N CYS A 161 10.09 -9.67 21.49
CA CYS A 161 9.81 -8.31 21.96
C CYS A 161 8.31 -8.04 21.95
N THR A 162 7.90 -6.83 22.32
CA THR A 162 6.51 -6.35 22.21
C THR A 162 6.49 -5.01 21.46
N PHE A 163 5.31 -4.41 21.32
CA PHE A 163 5.14 -3.10 20.71
C PHE A 163 5.82 -1.99 21.52
N ASP A 164 6.40 -1.00 20.84
CA ASP A 164 7.02 0.17 21.49
C ASP A 164 6.00 1.28 21.73
N ASP A 165 5.40 1.81 20.66
CA ASP A 165 4.44 2.91 20.65
C ASP A 165 3.20 2.58 19.81
N ASN A 166 3.34 2.49 18.49
CA ASN A 166 2.29 2.01 17.60
C ASN A 166 2.05 0.54 17.86
N ARG A 167 0.79 0.14 17.90
CA ARG A 167 0.40 -1.22 18.29
C ARG A 167 -0.87 -1.68 17.61
N ILE A 168 -0.99 -3.00 17.48
CA ILE A 168 -2.15 -3.68 16.95
C ILE A 168 -2.53 -4.77 17.95
N ASP A 169 -3.73 -4.68 18.50
CA ASP A 169 -4.19 -5.60 19.53
C ASP A 169 -5.40 -6.40 19.03
N LEU A 170 -5.38 -7.71 19.25
CA LEU A 170 -6.59 -8.53 19.21
C LEU A 170 -7.36 -8.32 20.52
N VAL A 171 -8.53 -7.69 20.43
CA VAL A 171 -9.34 -7.27 21.59
C VAL A 171 -10.80 -7.62 21.39
N SER A 172 -11.58 -7.57 22.47
CA SER A 172 -13.03 -7.61 22.38
C SER A 172 -13.57 -6.40 21.60
N ASP A 173 -14.59 -6.62 20.78
CA ASP A 173 -15.35 -5.56 20.12
C ASP A 173 -15.91 -4.56 21.19
N PRO A 174 -15.75 -3.24 20.97
CA PRO A 174 -16.16 -2.21 21.94
C PRO A 174 -17.68 -2.11 22.16
N VAL A 175 -18.50 -2.66 21.27
CA VAL A 175 -19.97 -2.68 21.29
C VAL A 175 -20.51 -4.08 21.61
N VAL A 176 -19.88 -5.14 21.09
CA VAL A 176 -20.30 -6.54 21.29
C VAL A 176 -19.15 -7.36 21.90
N PRO A 177 -18.92 -7.31 23.23
CA PRO A 177 -17.69 -7.85 23.84
C PRO A 177 -17.44 -9.35 23.70
N THR A 178 -18.40 -10.10 23.18
CA THR A 178 -18.27 -11.53 22.85
C THR A 178 -17.53 -11.79 21.54
N ASN A 179 -17.42 -10.77 20.69
CA ASN A 179 -16.72 -10.83 19.42
C ASN A 179 -15.28 -10.31 19.57
N ALA A 180 -14.39 -10.76 18.71
CA ALA A 180 -13.02 -10.29 18.60
C ALA A 180 -12.86 -9.31 17.44
N CYS A 181 -11.95 -8.36 17.56
CA CYS A 181 -11.58 -7.45 16.48
C CYS A 181 -10.13 -6.98 16.65
N LEU A 182 -9.60 -6.30 15.63
CA LEU A 182 -8.29 -5.64 15.75
C LEU A 182 -8.45 -4.18 16.11
N LYS A 183 -7.74 -3.76 17.16
CA LYS A 183 -7.53 -2.36 17.51
C LYS A 183 -6.18 -1.89 17.01
N PHE A 184 -6.17 -0.87 16.17
CA PHE A 184 -4.98 -0.20 15.67
C PHE A 184 -4.79 1.11 16.42
N PHE A 185 -3.60 1.32 16.94
CA PHE A 185 -3.19 2.57 17.57
C PHE A 185 -1.94 3.09 16.84
N ALA A 186 -2.00 4.35 16.44
CA ALA A 186 -0.88 5.08 15.85
C ALA A 186 -0.69 6.42 16.57
N GLU A 187 0.52 6.65 17.06
CA GLU A 187 0.96 7.95 17.60
C GLU A 187 1.01 9.01 16.51
N ALA A 188 0.96 10.29 16.91
CA ALA A 188 1.23 11.37 15.98
C ALA A 188 2.68 11.30 15.46
N PRO A 189 2.94 11.52 14.16
CA PRO A 189 4.30 11.52 13.63
C PRO A 189 5.14 12.66 14.21
N LEU A 190 6.46 12.44 14.30
CA LEU A 190 7.41 13.52 14.57
C LEU A 190 7.43 14.52 13.40
N PRO A 191 7.87 15.78 13.61
CA PRO A 191 8.01 16.75 12.53
C PRO A 191 8.92 16.30 11.37
N SER A 192 9.84 15.36 11.61
CA SER A 192 10.72 14.77 10.61
C SER A 192 10.11 13.61 9.83
N MET A 193 8.93 13.13 10.24
CA MET A 193 8.24 12.00 9.61
C MET A 193 7.13 12.52 8.69
N VAL A 194 6.94 11.85 7.57
CA VAL A 194 5.84 12.15 6.64
C VAL A 194 4.50 11.68 7.20
N THR A 195 4.50 10.54 7.89
CA THR A 195 3.29 9.90 8.43
C THR A 195 3.66 8.95 9.57
N SER A 196 2.67 8.61 10.39
CA SER A 196 2.67 7.44 11.27
C SER A 196 1.79 6.34 10.66
N LYS A 197 2.06 5.08 10.98
CA LYS A 197 1.32 3.90 10.46
C LYS A 197 1.15 2.82 11.53
N SER A 198 -0.02 2.20 11.54
CA SER A 198 -0.34 0.99 12.31
C SER A 198 -1.32 0.16 11.50
N SER A 199 -0.83 -0.83 10.76
CA SER A 199 -1.59 -1.55 9.73
C SER A 199 -1.11 -2.99 9.55
N ILE A 200 -1.96 -3.84 9.00
CA ILE A 200 -1.63 -5.20 8.54
C ILE A 200 -1.65 -5.26 7.02
N GLU A 201 -0.87 -6.18 6.45
CA GLU A 201 -0.67 -6.33 5.01
C GLU A 201 -0.84 -7.79 4.58
N ASN A 202 -1.44 -7.97 3.41
CA ASN A 202 -1.31 -9.18 2.60
C ASN A 202 -0.45 -8.85 1.38
N THR A 203 0.69 -9.52 1.21
CA THR A 203 1.61 -9.36 0.08
C THR A 203 1.51 -10.51 -0.94
N LEU A 204 0.54 -11.41 -0.76
CA LEU A 204 0.22 -12.50 -1.68
C LEU A 204 -0.87 -12.05 -2.66
N LEU A 205 -0.79 -10.82 -3.15
CA LEU A 205 -1.76 -10.26 -4.09
C LEU A 205 -1.13 -10.19 -5.48
N PHE A 206 -1.96 -10.35 -6.51
CA PHE A 206 -1.63 -10.03 -7.89
C PHE A 206 -2.91 -9.50 -8.53
N VAL A 207 -2.95 -8.20 -8.84
CA VAL A 207 -4.07 -7.58 -9.55
C VAL A 207 -3.51 -6.72 -10.67
N ASP A 208 -3.80 -7.09 -11.90
CA ASP A 208 -3.32 -6.39 -13.08
C ASP A 208 -4.44 -5.60 -13.78
N LYS A 209 -4.16 -5.13 -14.99
CA LYS A 209 -5.13 -4.37 -15.78
C LYS A 209 -6.32 -5.26 -16.17
N SER A 210 -7.52 -4.71 -16.04
CA SER A 210 -8.83 -5.33 -16.29
C SER A 210 -9.35 -6.21 -15.16
N ASP A 211 -8.54 -6.52 -14.15
CA ASP A 211 -9.00 -7.24 -12.97
C ASP A 211 -9.99 -6.39 -12.15
N GLU A 212 -10.85 -7.08 -11.40
CA GLU A 212 -11.75 -6.45 -10.44
C GLU A 212 -11.36 -6.79 -9.00
N ILE A 213 -11.40 -5.79 -8.12
CA ILE A 213 -11.25 -5.98 -6.68
C ILE A 213 -12.55 -5.56 -5.98
N TRP A 214 -13.05 -6.45 -5.14
CA TRP A 214 -14.06 -6.15 -4.13
C TRP A 214 -13.43 -6.22 -2.76
N PHE A 215 -13.60 -5.20 -1.94
CA PHE A 215 -13.17 -5.22 -0.54
C PHE A 215 -14.31 -4.69 0.36
N GLU A 216 -14.47 -5.29 1.53
CA GLU A 216 -15.46 -4.92 2.54
C GLU A 216 -14.85 -5.12 3.92
N ALA A 217 -15.05 -4.17 4.83
CA ALA A 217 -14.68 -4.30 6.23
C ALA A 217 -15.54 -3.38 7.09
N ASP A 218 -15.68 -3.73 8.37
CA ASP A 218 -16.30 -2.87 9.38
C ASP A 218 -15.21 -2.07 10.09
N TYR A 219 -15.42 -0.77 10.26
CA TYR A 219 -14.49 0.14 10.94
C TYR A 219 -15.20 0.90 12.06
N TYR A 220 -14.53 1.06 13.20
CA TYR A 220 -14.97 1.91 14.30
C TYR A 220 -13.85 2.89 14.64
N ILE A 221 -14.09 4.19 14.44
CA ILE A 221 -13.10 5.22 14.73
C ILE A 221 -13.28 5.68 16.17
N ASP A 222 -12.30 5.38 17.02
CA ASP A 222 -12.34 5.70 18.43
C ASP A 222 -11.73 7.07 18.73
N LYS A 223 -10.59 7.39 18.12
CA LYS A 223 -9.91 8.67 18.33
C LYS A 223 -9.19 9.08 17.05
N GLY A 224 -9.14 10.38 16.80
CA GLY A 224 -8.53 10.93 15.59
C GLY A 224 -9.29 10.49 14.33
N MET A 225 -8.75 10.88 13.19
CA MET A 225 -9.17 10.40 11.88
C MET A 225 -7.89 10.09 11.12
N PRO A 226 -7.60 8.82 10.78
CA PRO A 226 -6.43 8.51 9.96
C PRO A 226 -6.60 9.14 8.57
N LEU A 227 -5.51 9.30 7.83
CA LEU A 227 -5.61 9.74 6.44
C LEU A 227 -6.07 8.59 5.55
N THR A 228 -5.55 7.38 5.76
CA THR A 228 -5.80 6.22 4.87
C THR A 228 -6.14 4.98 5.69
N ILE A 229 -7.14 4.20 5.23
CA ILE A 229 -7.58 2.95 5.88
C ILE A 229 -7.51 1.68 5.03
N LEU A 230 -7.30 1.86 3.73
CA LEU A 230 -7.04 0.80 2.75
C LEU A 230 -6.05 1.37 1.73
N ASP A 231 -4.96 0.66 1.47
CA ASP A 231 -4.00 0.95 0.42
C ASP A 231 -3.77 -0.33 -0.40
N LEU A 232 -4.03 -0.27 -1.70
CA LEU A 232 -3.63 -1.31 -2.65
C LEU A 232 -2.38 -0.80 -3.32
N GLU A 233 -1.25 -1.46 -3.09
CA GLU A 233 0.06 -0.93 -3.50
C GLU A 233 0.78 -1.87 -4.47
N ASN A 234 1.51 -1.27 -5.41
CA ASN A 234 2.54 -1.91 -6.20
C ASN A 234 3.89 -1.79 -5.49
N LYS A 235 4.32 -2.81 -4.73
CA LYS A 235 5.57 -2.75 -3.94
C LYS A 235 6.85 -2.79 -4.79
N TRP A 236 6.76 -2.83 -6.12
CA TRP A 236 7.90 -2.95 -7.04
C TRP A 236 8.23 -1.64 -7.75
N PHE A 237 7.26 -0.72 -7.74
CA PHE A 237 7.47 0.65 -8.15
C PHE A 237 7.97 1.43 -6.93
N ASP A 238 8.91 2.35 -7.16
CA ASP A 238 9.39 3.23 -6.09
C ASP A 238 8.24 4.01 -5.44
N GLU A 239 8.33 4.18 -4.13
CA GLU A 239 7.28 4.70 -3.24
C GLU A 239 5.97 3.88 -3.15
N ALA A 240 5.90 2.70 -3.77
CA ALA A 240 4.74 1.83 -3.74
C ALA A 240 3.41 2.53 -4.13
N PRO A 241 3.27 3.00 -5.39
CA PRO A 241 2.07 3.66 -5.87
C PRO A 241 0.90 2.68 -6.00
N GLY A 242 -0.31 3.20 -5.84
CA GLY A 242 -1.53 2.43 -6.01
C GLY A 242 -2.77 3.15 -5.50
N ILE A 243 -3.90 2.47 -5.46
CA ILE A 243 -5.20 3.07 -5.15
C ILE A 243 -5.52 2.91 -3.67
N ARG A 244 -5.93 4.01 -3.03
CA ARG A 244 -6.15 4.07 -1.59
C ARG A 244 -7.46 4.73 -1.22
N LEU A 245 -8.07 4.25 -0.14
CA LEU A 245 -9.25 4.84 0.47
C LEU A 245 -8.81 5.79 1.60
N ILE A 246 -9.13 7.06 1.42
CA ILE A 246 -8.68 8.15 2.29
C ILE A 246 -9.83 8.91 2.95
N PHE A 247 -9.53 9.56 4.06
CA PHE A 247 -10.39 10.57 4.67
C PHE A 247 -9.99 11.97 4.21
N MET A 248 -10.89 12.61 3.50
CA MET A 248 -10.74 14.00 3.11
C MET A 248 -11.29 14.94 4.18
N ASN A 249 -10.55 16.02 4.44
CA ASN A 249 -10.88 17.02 5.46
C ASN A 249 -11.22 16.40 6.83
N ASN A 250 -10.65 15.23 7.13
CA ASN A 250 -10.90 14.44 8.34
C ASN A 250 -12.38 14.05 8.57
N GLN A 251 -13.19 13.94 7.50
CA GLN A 251 -14.64 13.76 7.64
C GLN A 251 -15.25 12.75 6.68
N HIS A 252 -14.86 12.74 5.41
CA HIS A 252 -15.57 11.98 4.38
C HIS A 252 -14.60 11.10 3.60
N LEU A 253 -15.07 9.91 3.25
CA LEU A 253 -14.31 8.99 2.41
C LEU A 253 -14.14 9.55 0.99
N ALA A 254 -12.95 9.35 0.44
CA ALA A 254 -12.60 9.56 -0.96
C ALA A 254 -11.63 8.45 -1.39
N VAL A 255 -11.42 8.34 -2.71
CA VAL A 255 -10.42 7.41 -3.26
C VAL A 255 -9.35 8.24 -3.96
N GLU A 256 -8.09 7.92 -3.73
CA GLU A 256 -6.96 8.55 -4.41
C GLU A 256 -6.09 7.48 -5.07
N LEU A 257 -5.65 7.72 -6.30
CA LEU A 257 -4.55 6.96 -6.88
C LEU A 257 -3.24 7.69 -6.53
N LYS A 258 -2.41 7.09 -5.69
CA LYS A 258 -1.09 7.60 -5.26
C LYS A 258 -0.08 7.46 -6.41
N TYR A 259 -0.30 8.17 -7.51
CA TYR A 259 0.58 8.19 -8.68
C TYR A 259 0.43 9.50 -9.45
N GLY A 260 1.55 10.05 -9.91
CA GLY A 260 1.61 11.29 -10.69
C GLY A 260 0.83 12.44 -10.08
N GLY A 261 -0.16 12.97 -10.82
CA GLY A 261 -1.03 14.08 -10.35
C GLY A 261 -2.00 13.73 -9.22
N LYS A 262 -1.93 12.50 -8.69
CA LYS A 262 -2.75 11.98 -7.59
C LYS A 262 -4.26 12.18 -7.80
N PRO A 263 -4.84 11.65 -8.90
CA PRO A 263 -6.26 11.85 -9.16
C PRO A 263 -7.08 11.34 -7.98
N THR A 264 -7.99 12.19 -7.51
CA THR A 264 -8.84 11.95 -6.34
C THR A 264 -10.31 11.93 -6.74
N TYR A 265 -10.99 10.85 -6.41
CA TYR A 265 -12.41 10.63 -6.65
C TYR A 265 -13.19 10.93 -5.37
N ARG A 266 -14.06 11.92 -5.46
CA ARG A 266 -14.78 12.50 -4.31
C ARG A 266 -16.25 12.15 -4.40
N GLN A 267 -16.91 12.19 -3.24
CA GLN A 267 -18.36 12.18 -3.17
C GLN A 267 -18.92 13.43 -3.90
N PRO A 268 -20.17 13.38 -4.41
CA PRO A 268 -20.78 14.53 -5.06
C PRO A 268 -20.85 15.74 -4.12
N ALA A 269 -20.47 16.91 -4.63
CA ALA A 269 -20.41 18.14 -3.84
C ALA A 269 -21.77 18.49 -3.22
N GLY A 270 -21.79 18.75 -1.91
CA GLY A 270 -23.00 19.05 -1.14
C GLY A 270 -23.83 17.82 -0.75
N GLN A 271 -23.37 16.62 -1.08
CA GLN A 271 -23.98 15.33 -0.71
C GLN A 271 -23.00 14.42 0.02
N GLU A 272 -21.93 14.99 0.57
CA GLU A 272 -20.92 14.23 1.30
C GLU A 272 -21.53 13.60 2.55
N VAL A 273 -21.40 12.28 2.64
CA VAL A 273 -21.72 11.50 3.83
C VAL A 273 -20.53 11.57 4.77
N ILE A 274 -20.78 12.10 5.96
CA ILE A 274 -19.80 12.15 7.04
C ILE A 274 -19.56 10.72 7.54
N PHE A 275 -18.29 10.37 7.73
CA PHE A 275 -17.89 9.16 8.41
C PHE A 275 -18.02 9.36 9.91
N PRO A 276 -18.93 8.63 10.58
CA PRO A 276 -19.18 8.83 11.99
C PRO A 276 -18.08 8.21 12.86
N ILE A 277 -17.83 8.81 14.01
CA ILE A 277 -16.91 8.29 15.03
C ILE A 277 -17.71 7.62 16.15
N LYS A 278 -17.04 6.75 16.92
CA LYS A 278 -17.64 5.98 18.03
C LYS A 278 -18.85 5.12 17.63
N GLN A 279 -18.86 4.62 16.40
CA GLN A 279 -19.81 3.62 15.93
C GLN A 279 -19.19 2.79 14.81
N TRP A 280 -19.66 1.55 14.67
CA TRP A 280 -19.28 0.67 13.57
C TRP A 280 -19.88 1.17 12.25
N VAL A 281 -19.05 1.15 11.21
CA VAL A 281 -19.41 1.57 9.85
C VAL A 281 -18.92 0.50 8.89
N ARG A 282 -19.83 -0.04 8.08
CA ARG A 282 -19.46 -0.97 7.02
C ARG A 282 -19.01 -0.20 5.79
N VAL A 283 -17.76 -0.39 5.40
CA VAL A 283 -17.20 0.17 4.18
C VAL A 283 -17.06 -0.94 3.16
N LYS A 284 -17.59 -0.70 1.95
CA LYS A 284 -17.38 -1.58 0.80
C LYS A 284 -16.81 -0.78 -0.34
N VAL A 285 -15.85 -1.35 -1.06
CA VAL A 285 -15.28 -0.77 -2.26
C VAL A 285 -15.27 -1.77 -3.41
N TYR A 286 -15.37 -1.23 -4.62
CA TYR A 286 -15.15 -1.94 -5.86
C TYR A 286 -14.22 -1.12 -6.75
N PHE A 287 -13.21 -1.79 -7.29
CA PHE A 287 -12.30 -1.23 -8.28
C PHE A 287 -12.27 -2.12 -9.53
N LEU A 288 -12.41 -1.51 -10.70
CA LEU A 288 -11.94 -2.09 -11.96
C LEU A 288 -10.60 -1.44 -12.29
N MET A 289 -9.56 -2.24 -12.44
CA MET A 289 -8.20 -1.76 -12.64
C MET A 289 -7.95 -1.35 -14.10
N ASP A 290 -7.59 -0.10 -14.32
CA ASP A 290 -7.28 0.45 -15.64
C ASP A 290 -6.31 1.64 -15.49
N ASP A 291 -5.33 1.72 -16.39
CA ASP A 291 -4.33 2.80 -16.40
C ASP A 291 -4.79 4.04 -17.19
N GLN A 292 -6.00 4.02 -17.74
CA GLN A 292 -6.61 5.08 -18.53
C GLN A 292 -7.90 5.56 -17.85
N LYS A 293 -8.99 5.78 -18.60
CA LYS A 293 -10.22 6.37 -18.07
C LYS A 293 -11.34 5.36 -17.82
N ASP A 294 -11.12 4.10 -18.18
CA ASP A 294 -12.18 3.07 -18.19
C ASP A 294 -12.25 2.33 -16.85
N GLY A 295 -11.31 2.60 -15.93
CA GLY A 295 -11.34 2.14 -14.56
C GLY A 295 -12.59 2.63 -13.84
N LYS A 296 -13.08 1.83 -12.91
CA LYS A 296 -14.32 2.09 -12.17
C LYS A 296 -14.05 2.08 -10.69
N ILE A 297 -14.67 3.01 -9.98
CA ILE A 297 -14.58 3.14 -8.54
C ILE A 297 -15.99 3.21 -8.00
N LYS A 298 -16.33 2.31 -7.07
CA LYS A 298 -17.55 2.43 -6.28
C LYS A 298 -17.23 2.27 -4.81
N VAL A 299 -17.80 3.14 -3.98
CA VAL A 299 -17.63 3.09 -2.52
C VAL A 299 -19.00 3.17 -1.88
N TRP A 300 -19.25 2.27 -0.93
CA TRP A 300 -20.43 2.28 -0.09
C TRP A 300 -20.06 2.47 1.38
N GLN A 301 -20.86 3.25 2.08
CA GLN A 301 -20.83 3.40 3.54
C GLN A 301 -22.20 2.97 4.08
N ASP A 302 -22.22 1.94 4.93
CA ASP A 302 -23.45 1.33 5.48
C ASP A 302 -24.49 0.97 4.40
N GLY A 303 -24.00 0.48 3.25
CA GLY A 303 -24.82 0.10 2.11
C GLY A 303 -25.28 1.26 1.21
N ILE A 304 -24.99 2.51 1.57
CA ILE A 304 -25.28 3.70 0.75
C ILE A 304 -24.12 3.92 -0.21
N LEU A 305 -24.39 3.97 -1.53
CA LEU A 305 -23.39 4.29 -2.56
C LEU A 305 -23.03 5.78 -2.46
N ILE A 306 -21.80 6.07 -2.04
CA ILE A 306 -21.32 7.45 -1.80
C ILE A 306 -20.35 7.93 -2.89
N ILE A 307 -19.72 7.01 -3.63
CA ILE A 307 -18.89 7.30 -4.80
C ILE A 307 -19.26 6.31 -5.91
N ASP A 308 -19.55 6.83 -7.10
CA ASP A 308 -19.66 6.06 -8.35
C ASP A 308 -18.93 6.86 -9.44
N ALA A 309 -17.69 6.49 -9.72
CA ALA A 309 -16.79 7.26 -10.55
C ALA A 309 -16.08 6.37 -11.58
N GLN A 310 -15.55 7.02 -12.61
CA GLN A 310 -14.69 6.42 -13.62
C GLN A 310 -13.39 7.22 -13.74
N GLY A 311 -12.30 6.54 -14.05
CA GLY A 311 -10.98 7.14 -14.23
C GLY A 311 -9.84 6.16 -14.02
N LYS A 312 -8.62 6.69 -13.97
CA LYS A 312 -7.39 5.93 -13.76
C LYS A 312 -7.36 5.32 -12.36
N THR A 313 -7.31 4.00 -12.29
CA THR A 313 -7.24 3.19 -11.05
C THR A 313 -5.93 2.41 -10.94
N LEU A 314 -5.10 2.44 -11.98
CA LEU A 314 -3.79 1.79 -12.04
C LEU A 314 -2.70 2.81 -12.47
N PRO A 315 -1.49 2.78 -11.90
CA PRO A 315 -0.42 3.71 -12.24
C PRO A 315 -0.04 3.75 -13.73
N THR A 316 0.19 2.58 -14.34
CA THR A 316 0.63 2.41 -15.74
C THR A 316 0.10 1.07 -16.26
N TYR A 317 0.09 0.85 -17.58
CA TYR A 317 -0.45 -0.39 -18.17
C TYR A 317 0.30 -1.66 -17.73
N ASN A 318 1.56 -1.54 -17.32
CA ASN A 318 2.40 -2.64 -16.84
C ASN A 318 2.46 -2.72 -15.31
N SER A 319 1.68 -1.92 -14.61
CA SER A 319 1.61 -1.96 -13.16
C SER A 319 0.73 -3.13 -12.70
N VAL A 320 1.08 -3.72 -11.57
CA VAL A 320 0.28 -4.75 -10.89
C VAL A 320 0.20 -4.32 -9.44
N GLN A 321 -0.95 -4.47 -8.79
CA GLN A 321 -1.09 -4.30 -7.35
C GLN A 321 -0.76 -5.62 -6.65
N THR A 322 0.07 -5.55 -5.64
CA THR A 322 0.91 -6.67 -5.17
C THR A 322 0.76 -6.84 -3.67
N SER A 323 0.10 -5.88 -3.04
CA SER A 323 -0.22 -5.92 -1.65
C SER A 323 -1.49 -5.14 -1.36
N MET A 324 -2.13 -5.53 -0.26
CA MET A 324 -3.25 -4.82 0.34
C MET A 324 -2.88 -4.52 1.80
N GLU A 325 -2.81 -3.24 2.14
CA GLU A 325 -2.57 -2.72 3.48
C GLU A 325 -3.90 -2.19 4.06
N VAL A 326 -4.27 -2.63 5.26
CA VAL A 326 -5.50 -2.22 5.96
C VAL A 326 -5.22 -1.88 7.42
N GLY A 327 -6.01 -0.98 8.00
CA GLY A 327 -5.76 -0.42 9.34
C GLY A 327 -5.52 1.09 9.26
N ILE A 328 -4.50 1.60 9.92
CA ILE A 328 -4.04 3.00 9.78
C ILE A 328 -2.80 2.98 8.87
N SER A 329 -3.00 3.01 7.54
CA SER A 329 -1.87 2.99 6.59
C SER A 329 -1.23 4.36 6.39
N ALA A 330 -1.86 5.43 6.88
CA ALA A 330 -1.24 6.74 7.08
C ALA A 330 -2.05 7.58 8.06
N THR A 331 -1.37 8.35 8.91
CA THR A 331 -1.97 9.41 9.72
C THR A 331 -0.99 10.53 10.07
N GLY A 332 -1.51 11.75 10.11
CA GLY A 332 -0.80 12.95 10.58
C GLY A 332 -1.07 13.30 12.05
N GLN A 333 -1.83 12.47 12.76
CA GLN A 333 -2.25 12.71 14.14
C GLN A 333 -2.42 11.39 14.89
N GLU A 334 -2.43 11.45 16.23
CA GLU A 334 -2.75 10.27 17.03
C GLU A 334 -4.14 9.74 16.63
N SER A 335 -4.20 8.45 16.31
CA SER A 335 -5.40 7.81 15.76
C SER A 335 -5.60 6.43 16.34
N VAL A 336 -6.87 6.10 16.62
CA VAL A 336 -7.30 4.80 17.14
C VAL A 336 -8.50 4.33 16.36
N ILE A 337 -8.38 3.19 15.70
CA ILE A 337 -9.48 2.55 14.99
C ILE A 337 -9.59 1.09 15.41
N TYR A 338 -10.78 0.55 15.29
CA TYR A 338 -11.04 -0.88 15.34
C TYR A 338 -11.49 -1.34 13.96
N MET A 339 -11.16 -2.56 13.59
CA MET A 339 -11.53 -3.16 12.31
C MET A 339 -11.95 -4.61 12.52
N ASP A 340 -12.98 -5.03 11.79
CA ASP A 340 -13.55 -6.37 11.85
C ASP A 340 -14.19 -6.77 10.50
N ASN A 341 -14.60 -8.04 10.35
CA ASN A 341 -15.41 -8.59 9.26
C ASN A 341 -14.85 -8.29 7.86
N ILE A 342 -13.56 -8.54 7.66
CA ILE A 342 -12.85 -8.21 6.43
C ILE A 342 -13.14 -9.27 5.37
N LYS A 343 -13.52 -8.81 4.18
CA LYS A 343 -13.67 -9.63 2.98
C LYS A 343 -12.98 -8.96 1.82
N SER A 344 -12.20 -9.73 1.07
CA SER A 344 -11.67 -9.29 -0.22
C SER A 344 -11.86 -10.37 -1.27
N LYS A 345 -12.08 -9.95 -2.51
CA LYS A 345 -12.16 -10.83 -3.68
C LYS A 345 -11.56 -10.15 -4.90
N VAL A 346 -10.63 -10.85 -5.53
CA VAL A 346 -10.09 -10.52 -6.86
C VAL A 346 -10.77 -11.40 -7.91
N VAL A 347 -11.17 -10.79 -9.02
CA VAL A 347 -11.68 -11.48 -10.21
C VAL A 347 -10.75 -11.16 -11.37
N HIS A 348 -10.07 -12.20 -11.88
CA HIS A 348 -9.22 -12.06 -13.05
C HIS A 348 -10.04 -12.14 -14.34
N ASN A 349 -9.78 -11.27 -15.30
CA ASN A 349 -10.55 -11.14 -16.55
C ASN A 349 -9.76 -11.51 -17.82
#